data_AF-A0AA36E9A6-F1
#
_entry.id   AF-A0AA36E9A6-F1
#
_cell.length_a   1.000
_cell.length_b   1.000
_cell.length_c   1.000
_cell.angle_alpha   90.00
_cell.angle_beta   90.00
_cell.angle_gamma   90.00
#
_symmetry.space_group_name_H-M   'P 1'
#
loop_
_entity.id
_entity.type
_entity.pdbx_description
1 polymer ?
#
loop_
_entity_poly.entity_id
_entity_poly.type
_entity_poly.pdbx_seq_one_letter_code
_entity_poly.pdbx_strand_id
1 'polypeptide(L)'
;MIRTQTKYSNLNNLILYGILCEAHLAEVHLKHLHVIIVDGYSLVTTLLTRLVDELYSKLVENVKIQLLGVTSIMICVLAIGIDGLLVALLRQTRGGNFSKANLWLCSELVTLFSIKWDCLLKEEPLVLSSIMYVFLRLLPDHCRVSPNSNLDTLKLKEIEYYIRVFRNSSIYVLKSEEI
;
A
#
# COMPACT_ATOMS: atom_id res chain seq x y z
N MET A 1 20.48 -15.73 -23.15
CA MET A 1 19.93 -14.71 -22.23
C MET A 1 18.40 -14.79 -22.09
N ILE A 2 17.63 -14.89 -23.18
CA ILE A 2 16.15 -14.95 -23.17
C ILE A 2 15.58 -16.10 -22.31
N ARG A 3 16.15 -17.31 -22.41
CA ARG A 3 15.68 -18.51 -21.68
C ARG A 3 15.79 -18.38 -20.15
N THR A 4 16.75 -17.59 -19.67
CA THR A 4 16.97 -17.31 -18.25
C THR A 4 15.95 -16.28 -17.72
N GLN A 5 15.63 -15.27 -18.52
CA GLN A 5 14.63 -14.25 -18.18
C GLN A 5 13.22 -14.84 -18.07
N THR A 6 12.84 -15.73 -19.00
CA THR A 6 11.55 -16.43 -18.93
C THR A 6 11.45 -17.32 -17.70
N LYS A 7 12.54 -18.01 -17.32
CA LYS A 7 12.59 -18.83 -16.11
C LYS A 7 12.45 -17.99 -14.85
N TYR A 8 13.14 -16.84 -14.79
CA TYR A 8 13.02 -15.88 -13.70
C TYR A 8 11.59 -15.35 -13.54
N SER A 9 10.96 -14.96 -14.65
CA SER A 9 9.59 -14.45 -14.61
C SER A 9 8.58 -15.51 -14.15
N ASN A 10 8.69 -16.74 -14.67
CA ASN A 10 7.82 -17.84 -14.25
C ASN A 10 8.00 -18.19 -12.77
N LEU A 11 9.22 -18.14 -12.25
CA LEU A 11 9.50 -18.41 -10.84
C LEU A 11 8.91 -17.32 -9.94
N ASN A 12 9.06 -16.05 -10.31
CA ASN A 12 8.43 -14.94 -9.58
C ASN A 12 6.90 -15.05 -9.57
N ASN A 13 6.28 -15.40 -10.71
CA ASN A 13 4.83 -15.61 -10.79
C ASN A 13 4.37 -16.72 -9.83
N LEU A 14 5.09 -17.85 -9.80
CA LEU A 14 4.77 -18.98 -8.93
C LEU A 14 4.90 -18.61 -7.45
N ILE A 15 6.01 -17.97 -7.08
CA ILE A 15 6.26 -17.55 -5.70
C ILE A 15 5.22 -16.50 -5.28
N LEU A 16 4.94 -15.52 -6.13
CA LEU A 16 3.94 -14.48 -5.83
C LEU A 16 2.54 -15.09 -5.64
N TYR A 17 2.16 -16.04 -6.49
CA TYR A 17 0.93 -16.80 -6.31
C TYR A 17 0.91 -17.55 -4.97
N GLY A 18 2.01 -18.22 -4.61
CA GLY A 18 2.17 -18.88 -3.31
C GLY A 18 2.00 -17.91 -2.15
N ILE A 19 2.62 -16.73 -2.20
CA ILE A 19 2.48 -15.71 -1.15
C ILE A 19 1.02 -15.24 -1.01
N LEU A 20 0.33 -15.02 -2.13
CA LEU A 20 -1.03 -14.49 -2.14
C LEU A 20 -2.09 -15.54 -1.74
N CYS A 21 -1.88 -16.81 -2.12
CA CYS A 21 -2.88 -17.86 -1.94
C CYS A 21 -2.59 -18.78 -0.75
N GLU A 22 -1.33 -18.96 -0.35
CA GLU A 22 -0.91 -19.87 0.72
C GLU A 22 -0.41 -19.06 1.92
N ALA A 23 -1.32 -18.37 2.61
CA ALA A 23 -1.02 -17.49 3.74
C ALA A 23 -0.12 -18.13 4.83
N HIS A 24 -0.29 -19.44 5.06
CA HIS A 24 0.50 -20.22 6.03
C HIS A 24 1.97 -20.46 5.60
N LEU A 25 2.27 -20.34 4.31
CA LEU A 25 3.61 -20.48 3.74
C LEU A 25 4.16 -19.14 3.21
N ALA A 26 3.43 -18.04 3.39
CA ALA A 26 3.81 -16.74 2.86
C ALA A 26 5.24 -16.33 3.26
N GLU A 27 5.64 -16.56 4.52
CA GLU A 27 6.99 -16.25 5.00
C GLU A 27 8.08 -17.10 4.29
N VAL A 28 7.78 -18.38 4.03
CA VAL A 28 8.70 -19.27 3.32
C VAL A 28 8.86 -18.83 1.87
N HIS A 29 7.75 -18.51 1.20
CA HIS A 29 7.76 -18.01 -0.17
C HIS A 29 8.46 -16.65 -0.28
N LEU A 30 8.33 -15.77 0.71
CA LEU A 30 9.06 -14.50 0.78
C LEU A 30 10.57 -14.72 0.94
N LYS A 31 11.00 -15.69 1.77
CA LYS A 31 12.42 -16.05 1.86
C LYS A 31 12.96 -16.55 0.53
N HIS A 32 12.20 -17.39 -0.18
CA HIS A 32 12.57 -17.81 -1.53
C HIS A 32 12.67 -16.62 -2.49
N LEU A 33 11.73 -15.68 -2.41
CA LEU A 33 11.75 -14.46 -3.23
C LEU A 33 13.04 -13.65 -3.01
N HIS A 34 13.41 -13.42 -1.74
CA HIS A 34 14.63 -12.67 -1.39
C HIS A 34 15.91 -13.35 -1.90
N VAL A 35 15.96 -14.68 -1.95
CA VAL A 35 17.13 -15.42 -2.45
C VAL A 35 17.30 -15.31 -3.96
N ILE A 36 16.19 -15.24 -4.72
CA ILE A 36 16.25 -15.27 -6.18
C ILE A 36 16.32 -13.87 -6.81
N ILE A 37 16.11 -12.81 -6.04
CA ILE A 37 15.89 -11.47 -6.57
C ILE A 37 17.14 -10.91 -7.24
N VAL A 38 16.98 -10.33 -8.43
CA VAL A 38 18.07 -9.70 -9.19
C VAL A 38 17.72 -8.30 -9.71
N ASP A 39 16.45 -7.93 -9.70
CA ASP A 39 15.90 -6.71 -10.31
C ASP A 39 15.36 -5.72 -9.28
N GLY A 40 15.78 -5.83 -8.01
CA GLY A 40 15.29 -4.96 -6.94
C GLY A 40 13.78 -5.05 -6.72
N TYR A 41 13.18 -6.22 -6.95
CA TYR A 41 11.73 -6.48 -6.85
C TYR A 41 10.87 -5.79 -7.91
N SER A 42 11.47 -5.20 -8.95
CA SER A 42 10.74 -4.47 -10.00
C SER A 42 9.67 -5.32 -10.70
N LEU A 43 9.97 -6.60 -11.02
CA LEU A 43 8.97 -7.49 -11.60
C LEU A 43 7.80 -7.75 -10.64
N VAL A 44 8.09 -7.94 -9.35
CA VAL A 44 7.09 -8.23 -8.32
C VAL A 44 6.15 -7.04 -8.14
N THR A 45 6.71 -5.83 -7.98
CA THR A 45 5.91 -4.59 -7.85
C THR A 45 5.07 -4.34 -9.09
N THR A 46 5.60 -4.61 -10.28
CA THR A 46 4.85 -4.51 -11.55
C THR A 46 3.68 -5.50 -11.59
N LEU A 47 3.91 -6.76 -11.21
CA LEU A 47 2.86 -7.78 -11.19
C LEU A 47 1.76 -7.46 -10.16
N LEU A 48 2.16 -7.00 -8.96
CA LEU A 48 1.22 -6.58 -7.92
C LEU A 48 0.40 -5.35 -8.36
N THR A 49 1.05 -4.36 -8.98
CA THR A 49 0.38 -3.16 -9.49
C THR A 49 -0.68 -3.55 -10.52
N ARG A 50 -0.33 -4.42 -11.48
CA ARG A 50 -1.27 -4.93 -12.48
C ARG A 50 -2.40 -5.73 -11.86
N LEU A 51 -2.11 -6.59 -10.88
CA LEU A 51 -3.13 -7.34 -10.15
C LEU A 51 -4.14 -6.40 -9.47
N VAL A 52 -3.66 -5.32 -8.87
CA VAL A 52 -4.51 -4.29 -8.23
C VAL A 52 -5.36 -3.57 -9.28
N ASP A 53 -4.75 -3.07 -10.35
CA ASP A 53 -5.48 -2.29 -11.36
C ASP A 53 -6.50 -3.14 -12.14
N GLU A 54 -6.17 -4.38 -12.48
CA GLU A 54 -6.99 -5.23 -13.35
C GLU A 54 -8.00 -6.09 -12.58
N LEU A 55 -7.66 -6.55 -11.37
CA LEU A 55 -8.38 -7.66 -10.71
C LEU A 55 -8.82 -7.39 -9.27
N TYR A 56 -8.47 -6.25 -8.65
CA TYR A 56 -8.74 -6.01 -7.22
C TYR A 56 -10.19 -6.26 -6.77
N SER A 57 -11.15 -5.83 -7.57
CA SER A 57 -12.59 -6.03 -7.29
C SER A 57 -13.01 -7.50 -7.24
N LYS A 58 -12.28 -8.39 -7.91
CA LYS A 58 -12.53 -9.83 -8.00
C LYS A 58 -11.72 -10.64 -6.98
N LEU A 59 -10.76 -10.02 -6.29
CA LEU A 59 -9.94 -10.72 -5.31
C LEU A 59 -10.76 -11.10 -4.07
N VAL A 60 -10.54 -12.33 -3.61
CA VAL A 60 -11.07 -12.82 -2.33
C VAL A 60 -10.38 -12.11 -1.15
N GLU A 61 -11.06 -12.06 -0.01
CA GLU A 61 -10.62 -11.30 1.17
C GLU A 61 -9.22 -11.70 1.67
N ASN A 62 -8.94 -13.00 1.76
CA ASN A 62 -7.62 -13.50 2.16
C ASN A 62 -6.49 -13.01 1.25
N VAL A 63 -6.74 -12.93 -0.07
CA VAL A 63 -5.74 -12.46 -1.03
C VAL A 63 -5.51 -10.96 -0.88
N LYS A 64 -6.54 -10.18 -0.54
CA LYS A 64 -6.40 -8.74 -0.25
C LYS A 64 -5.56 -8.50 1.01
N ILE A 65 -5.74 -9.32 2.05
CA ILE A 65 -4.92 -9.26 3.27
C ILE A 65 -3.46 -9.56 2.93
N GLN A 66 -3.20 -10.64 2.20
CA GLN A 66 -1.84 -11.00 1.79
C GLN A 66 -1.20 -9.93 0.90
N LEU A 67 -1.95 -9.37 -0.06
CA LEU A 67 -1.51 -8.28 -0.92
C LEU A 67 -1.01 -7.08 -0.11
N LEU A 68 -1.76 -6.64 0.92
CA LEU A 68 -1.32 -5.55 1.79
C LEU A 68 -0.10 -5.93 2.64
N GLY A 69 -0.04 -7.19 3.11
CA GLY A 69 1.13 -7.74 3.80
C GLY A 69 2.40 -7.69 2.94
N VAL A 70 2.33 -8.18 1.71
CA VAL A 70 3.46 -8.13 0.76
C VAL A 70 3.83 -6.69 0.45
N THR A 71 2.85 -5.81 0.25
CA THR A 71 3.10 -4.37 0.01
C THR A 71 3.90 -3.76 1.16
N SER A 72 3.55 -4.08 2.42
CA SER A 72 4.29 -3.62 3.60
C SER A 72 5.77 -4.06 3.58
N ILE A 73 6.03 -5.28 3.12
CA ILE A 73 7.40 -5.82 2.97
C ILE A 73 8.11 -5.13 1.81
N MET A 74 7.44 -4.90 0.68
CA MET A 74 8.01 -4.19 -0.47
C MET A 74 8.44 -2.77 -0.10
N ILE A 75 7.69 -2.08 0.78
CA ILE A 75 8.10 -0.80 1.35
C ILE A 75 9.38 -0.96 2.20
N CYS A 76 9.46 -1.98 3.06
CA CYS A 76 10.65 -2.21 3.90
C CYS A 76 11.93 -2.42 3.08
N VAL A 77 11.83 -3.13 1.96
CA VAL A 77 12.98 -3.46 1.11
C VAL A 77 13.27 -2.39 0.05
N LEU A 78 12.54 -1.27 0.07
CA LEU A 78 12.65 -0.18 -0.91
C LEU A 78 12.56 -0.71 -2.35
N ALA A 79 11.56 -1.57 -2.59
CA ALA A 79 11.34 -2.20 -3.87
C ALA A 79 11.18 -1.17 -5.00
N ILE A 80 11.82 -1.43 -6.14
CA ILE A 80 11.73 -0.53 -7.30
C ILE A 80 10.29 -0.50 -7.81
N GLY A 81 9.71 0.69 -7.98
CA GLY A 81 8.33 0.88 -8.46
C GLY A 81 7.25 0.70 -7.38
N ILE A 82 7.63 0.77 -6.09
CA ILE A 82 6.68 0.69 -4.99
C ILE A 82 5.68 1.84 -4.99
N ASP A 83 6.10 3.03 -5.41
CA ASP A 83 5.26 4.22 -5.61
C ASP A 83 4.03 3.92 -6.48
N GLY A 84 4.24 3.25 -7.63
CA GLY A 84 3.16 2.85 -8.52
C GLY A 84 2.15 1.91 -7.87
N LEU A 85 2.62 0.95 -7.08
CA LEU A 85 1.77 0.01 -6.34
C LEU A 85 0.95 0.73 -5.26
N LEU A 86 1.56 1.66 -4.51
CA LEU A 86 0.88 2.42 -3.48
C LEU A 86 -0.21 3.32 -4.07
N VAL A 87 0.07 3.99 -5.18
CA VAL A 87 -0.94 4.80 -5.89
C VAL A 87 -2.05 3.89 -6.46
N ALA A 88 -1.73 2.71 -6.97
CA ALA A 88 -2.72 1.75 -7.46
C ALA A 88 -3.67 1.30 -6.34
N LEU A 89 -3.15 1.02 -5.14
CA LEU A 89 -3.96 0.67 -3.97
C LEU A 89 -4.84 1.83 -3.51
N LEU A 90 -4.29 3.05 -3.46
CA LEU A 90 -5.06 4.25 -3.14
C LEU A 90 -6.22 4.46 -4.12
N ARG A 91 -6.03 4.22 -5.42
CA ARG A 91 -7.10 4.32 -6.44
C ARG A 91 -8.26 3.35 -6.22
N GLN A 92 -8.05 2.24 -5.50
CA GLN A 92 -9.13 1.30 -5.19
C GLN A 92 -10.09 1.84 -4.14
N THR A 93 -9.68 2.86 -3.36
CA THR A 93 -10.58 3.54 -2.43
C THR A 93 -11.54 4.43 -3.20
N ARG A 94 -12.85 4.25 -2.98
CA ARG A 94 -13.90 5.02 -3.66
C ARG A 94 -14.64 5.92 -2.68
N GLY A 95 -14.60 7.23 -2.93
CA GLY A 95 -15.44 8.21 -2.22
C GLY A 95 -16.93 7.91 -2.42
N GLY A 96 -17.74 8.23 -1.41
CA GLY A 96 -19.17 7.95 -1.37
C GLY A 96 -19.57 6.46 -1.27
N ASN A 97 -18.62 5.51 -1.27
CA ASN A 97 -18.90 4.08 -1.10
C ASN A 97 -18.65 3.64 0.34
N PHE A 98 -19.72 3.39 1.10
CA PHE A 98 -19.64 2.97 2.51
C PHE A 98 -19.74 1.45 2.71
N SER A 99 -19.44 0.66 1.68
CA SER A 99 -19.35 -0.80 1.82
C SER A 99 -18.26 -1.18 2.82
N LYS A 100 -18.49 -2.27 3.58
CA LYS A 100 -17.53 -2.80 4.56
C LYS A 100 -16.14 -3.03 3.95
N ALA A 101 -16.08 -3.51 2.71
CA ALA A 101 -14.83 -3.75 1.99
C ALA A 101 -14.04 -2.46 1.69
N ASN A 102 -14.73 -1.38 1.31
CA ASN A 102 -14.08 -0.09 1.05
C ASN A 102 -13.56 0.53 2.36
N LEU A 103 -14.39 0.52 3.41
CA LEU A 103 -13.99 1.03 4.73
C LEU A 103 -12.82 0.24 5.34
N TRP A 104 -12.83 -1.08 5.17
CA TRP A 104 -11.72 -1.95 5.58
C TRP A 104 -10.42 -1.57 4.84
N LEU A 105 -10.48 -1.43 3.51
CA LEU A 105 -9.29 -1.03 2.73
C LEU A 105 -8.77 0.34 3.19
N CYS A 106 -9.64 1.33 3.37
CA CYS A 106 -9.25 2.64 3.88
C CYS A 106 -8.53 2.52 5.23
N SER A 107 -9.09 1.76 6.18
CA SER A 107 -8.49 1.53 7.50
C SER A 107 -7.10 0.88 7.41
N GLU A 108 -6.97 -0.16 6.60
CA GLU A 108 -5.70 -0.86 6.45
C GLU A 108 -4.64 0.01 5.76
N LEU A 109 -5.02 0.79 4.74
CA LEU A 109 -4.10 1.72 4.07
C LEU A 109 -3.63 2.83 5.00
N VAL A 110 -4.53 3.47 5.75
CA VAL A 110 -4.12 4.48 6.76
C VAL A 110 -3.16 3.85 7.77
N THR A 111 -3.47 2.65 8.27
CA THR A 111 -2.63 1.95 9.25
C THR A 111 -1.24 1.65 8.66
N LEU A 112 -1.19 1.14 7.43
CA LEU A 112 0.05 0.87 6.70
C LEU A 112 0.92 2.13 6.55
N PHE A 113 0.33 3.23 6.07
CA PHE A 113 1.06 4.48 5.86
C PHE A 113 1.51 5.14 7.17
N SER A 114 0.72 5.04 8.24
CA SER A 114 1.10 5.51 9.57
C SER A 114 2.30 4.73 10.13
N ILE A 115 2.32 3.40 9.95
CA ILE A 115 3.44 2.56 10.38
C ILE A 115 4.70 2.84 9.54
N LYS A 116 4.54 3.06 8.23
CA LYS A 116 5.65 3.27 7.28
C LYS A 116 6.00 4.75 7.07
N TRP A 117 5.47 5.64 7.90
CA TRP A 117 5.59 7.09 7.73
C TRP A 117 7.03 7.56 7.50
N ASP A 118 7.96 7.19 8.39
CA ASP A 118 9.33 7.72 8.34
C ASP A 118 10.09 7.25 7.09
N CYS A 119 9.79 6.04 6.61
CA CYS A 119 10.33 5.49 5.37
C CYS A 119 9.76 6.20 4.14
N LEU A 120 8.43 6.34 4.07
CA LEU A 120 7.76 6.99 2.95
C LEU A 120 8.11 8.48 2.86
N LEU A 121 8.28 9.15 4.00
CA LEU A 121 8.64 10.55 4.05
C LEU A 121 10.02 10.81 3.43
N LYS A 122 10.97 9.90 3.64
CA LYS A 122 12.34 10.04 3.15
C LYS A 122 12.47 9.59 1.69
N GLU A 123 11.87 8.47 1.34
CA GLU A 123 12.13 7.80 0.05
C GLU A 123 11.04 8.12 -1.00
N GLU A 124 9.79 8.40 -0.58
CA GLU A 124 8.63 8.52 -1.47
C GLU A 124 7.71 9.73 -1.14
N PRO A 125 8.22 10.98 -1.13
CA PRO A 125 7.46 12.15 -0.70
C PRO A 125 6.26 12.49 -1.62
N LEU A 126 6.31 12.11 -2.90
CA LEU A 126 5.21 12.31 -3.84
C LEU A 126 4.03 11.38 -3.55
N VAL A 127 4.31 10.15 -3.13
CA VAL A 127 3.29 9.21 -2.69
C VAL A 127 2.59 9.76 -1.45
N LEU A 128 3.33 10.36 -0.53
CA LEU A 128 2.77 11.00 0.67
C LEU A 128 1.74 12.08 0.32
N SER A 129 2.05 12.91 -0.67
CA SER A 129 1.11 13.93 -1.19
C SER A 129 -0.16 13.29 -1.77
N SER A 130 -0.01 12.16 -2.47
CA SER A 130 -1.15 11.39 -3.00
C SER A 130 -2.00 10.78 -1.91
N ILE A 131 -1.37 10.23 -0.85
CA ILE A 131 -2.04 9.69 0.32
C ILE A 131 -2.88 10.79 0.99
N MET A 132 -2.29 11.96 1.24
CA MET A 132 -3.01 13.10 1.81
C MET A 132 -4.22 13.49 0.96
N TYR A 133 -4.03 13.65 -0.35
CA TYR A 133 -5.11 14.06 -1.25
C TYR A 133 -6.29 13.08 -1.21
N VAL A 134 -5.99 11.77 -1.27
CA VAL A 134 -7.03 10.73 -1.26
C VAL A 134 -7.80 10.74 0.05
N PHE A 135 -7.11 10.70 1.19
CA PHE A 135 -7.82 10.71 2.46
C PHE A 135 -8.59 12.03 2.66
N LEU A 136 -8.05 13.20 2.24
CA LEU A 136 -8.72 14.50 2.46
C LEU A 136 -10.06 14.54 1.73
N ARG A 137 -10.10 13.89 0.56
CA ARG A 137 -11.32 13.71 -0.21
C ARG A 137 -12.30 12.75 0.47
N LEU A 138 -11.82 11.69 1.12
CA LEU A 138 -12.66 10.67 1.77
C LEU A 138 -13.24 11.14 3.11
N LEU A 139 -12.52 11.98 3.84
CA LEU A 139 -12.88 12.42 5.19
C LEU A 139 -14.28 13.07 5.27
N PRO A 140 -14.69 14.01 4.38
CA PRO A 140 -16.04 14.58 4.39
C PRO A 140 -17.14 13.53 4.19
N ASP A 141 -16.88 12.51 3.35
CA ASP A 141 -17.83 11.44 3.09
C ASP A 141 -18.00 10.55 4.33
N HIS A 142 -16.89 10.20 4.99
CA HIS A 142 -16.91 9.43 6.23
C HIS A 142 -17.60 10.20 7.38
N CYS A 143 -17.45 11.52 7.45
CA CYS A 143 -18.10 12.38 8.45
C CYS A 143 -19.61 12.53 8.23
N ARG A 144 -20.12 12.37 7.00
CA ARG A 144 -21.54 12.50 6.67
C ARG A 144 -22.40 11.29 7.02
N VAL A 145 -21.79 10.12 7.19
CA VAL A 145 -22.51 8.88 7.50
C VAL A 145 -22.74 8.75 9.00
N SER A 146 -23.96 8.30 9.35
CA SER A 146 -24.40 8.02 10.72
C SER A 146 -23.33 7.24 11.50
N PRO A 147 -23.06 7.61 12.77
CA PRO A 147 -22.00 6.99 13.55
C PRO A 147 -22.19 5.48 13.67
N ASN A 148 -21.12 4.75 13.41
CA ASN A 148 -20.98 3.31 13.59
C ASN A 148 -19.57 3.08 14.12
N SER A 149 -19.39 2.21 15.11
CA SER A 149 -18.13 2.06 15.86
C SER A 149 -16.89 1.85 14.98
N ASN A 150 -17.03 1.13 13.87
CA ASN A 150 -15.94 0.91 12.90
C ASN A 150 -15.57 2.19 12.13
N LEU A 151 -16.55 3.04 11.84
CA LEU A 151 -16.35 4.32 11.13
C LEU A 151 -15.68 5.35 12.05
N ASP A 152 -16.02 5.35 13.33
CA ASP A 152 -15.42 6.26 14.30
C ASP A 152 -13.94 5.92 14.55
N THR A 153 -13.60 4.63 14.57
CA THR A 153 -12.20 4.17 14.63
C THR A 153 -11.40 4.59 13.39
N LEU A 154 -12.00 4.48 12.21
CA LEU A 154 -11.38 4.94 10.96
C LEU A 154 -11.15 6.45 10.96
N LYS A 155 -12.15 7.24 11.36
CA LYS A 155 -12.05 8.70 11.48
C LYS A 155 -10.89 9.11 12.39
N LEU A 156 -10.73 8.45 13.54
CA LEU A 156 -9.63 8.75 14.47
C LEU A 156 -8.27 8.48 13.83
N LYS A 157 -8.11 7.34 13.14
CA LYS A 157 -6.87 7.02 12.43
C LYS A 157 -6.56 8.05 11.32
N GLU A 158 -7.58 8.46 10.56
CA GLU A 158 -7.44 9.50 9.52
C GLU A 158 -7.04 10.85 10.13
N ILE A 159 -7.69 11.28 11.21
CA ILE A 159 -7.38 12.53 11.93
C ILE A 159 -5.95 12.52 12.48
N GLU A 160 -5.54 11.42 13.11
CA GLU A 160 -4.17 11.27 13.65
C GLU A 160 -3.14 11.35 12.52
N TYR A 161 -3.41 10.69 11.39
CA TYR A 161 -2.58 10.78 10.20
C TYR A 161 -2.44 12.24 9.72
N TYR A 162 -3.55 13.00 9.63
CA TYR A 162 -3.48 14.43 9.26
C TYR A 162 -2.66 15.27 10.22
N ILE A 163 -2.87 15.09 11.53
CA ILE A 163 -2.12 15.84 12.53
C ILE A 163 -0.62 15.56 12.37
N ARG A 164 -0.25 14.30 12.14
CA ARG A 164 1.14 13.92 11.88
C ARG A 164 1.66 14.57 10.61
N VAL A 165 0.90 14.57 9.52
CA VAL A 165 1.33 15.20 8.28
C VAL A 165 1.51 16.71 8.47
N PHE A 166 0.50 17.40 8.98
CA PHE A 166 0.51 18.85 9.15
C PHE A 166 1.65 19.32 10.05
N ARG A 167 1.92 18.61 11.16
CA ARG A 167 3.06 18.90 12.04
C ARG A 167 4.40 18.78 11.30
N ASN A 168 4.54 17.77 10.44
CA ASN A 168 5.77 17.58 9.67
C ASN A 168 5.87 18.58 8.51
N SER A 169 4.78 18.88 7.79
CA SER A 169 4.73 19.90 6.73
C SER A 169 5.18 21.28 7.25
N SER A 170 4.75 21.68 8.44
CA SER A 170 5.21 22.93 9.08
C SER A 170 6.72 22.91 9.40
N ILE A 171 7.28 21.74 9.73
CA ILE A 171 8.74 21.57 9.94
C ILE A 171 9.50 21.70 8.61
N TYR A 172 8.95 21.21 7.50
CA TYR A 172 9.57 21.36 6.17
C TYR A 172 9.59 22.81 5.69
N VAL A 173 8.53 23.58 5.95
CA VAL A 173 8.48 25.02 5.62
C VAL A 173 9.52 25.81 6.42
N LEU A 174 9.73 25.48 7.70
CA LEU A 174 10.75 26.13 8.53
C LEU A 174 12.18 25.75 8.11
N LYS A 175 12.41 24.53 7.62
CA LYS A 175 13.73 24.11 7.11
C LYS A 175 14.10 24.72 5.76
N SER A 176 13.13 25.13 4.94
CA SER A 176 13.39 25.83 3.68
C SER A 176 13.73 27.31 3.83
N GLU A 177 13.59 27.87 5.04
CA GLU A 177 13.98 29.26 5.35
C GLU A 177 15.39 29.37 5.98
N GLU A 178 16.08 28.24 6.21
CA GLU A 178 17.44 28.18 6.77
C GLU A 178 18.54 27.83 5.73
N ILE A 179 18.24 27.90 4.42
CA ILE A 179 19.23 27.78 3.32
C ILE A 179 19.20 29.06 2.49
#